data_AF-A0A8J6WJW9-F1
#
_entry.id   AF-A0A8J6WJW9-F1
#
_cell.length_a   1.000
_cell.length_b   1.000
_cell.length_c   1.000
_cell.angle_alpha   90.00
_cell.angle_beta   90.00
_cell.angle_gamma   90.00
#
_symmetry.space_group_name_H-M   'P 1'
#
loop_
_entity.id
_entity.type
_entity.pdbx_description
1 polymer ?
#
loop_
_entity_poly.entity_id
_entity_poly.type
_entity_poly.pdbx_seq_one_letter_code
_entity_poly.pdbx_strand_id
1 'polypeptide(L)'
;MKTPHFSGSKLPPASEYALIIGAGATAAMSMAAQQVAVATLPVTTLVALGLLNRYRLDQRLQDSETSGPTQEEATHKQAPAAPQRVTAQPRPDAISARPQVATTPTTSARFSEQRAYIHETLAKKMQARADFASVQQASLKKVGAYLQQTRQEKSLSLEDVYQRTFIQTYTLRALETGNLNQLPEPFYIRAFIQKYASALGLEGAALAADFPMP
;
A
#
# COMPACT_ATOMS: atom_id res chain seq x y z
N MET A 1 -42.08 58.13 19.49
CA MET A 1 -43.16 57.25 18.98
C MET A 1 -43.73 57.83 17.69
N LYS A 2 -43.51 57.16 16.56
CA LYS A 2 -44.35 57.19 15.34
C LYS A 2 -43.81 56.11 14.39
N THR A 3 -44.61 55.08 14.14
CA THR A 3 -44.34 53.99 13.20
C THR A 3 -44.88 54.36 11.81
N PRO A 4 -44.20 54.01 10.72
CA PRO A 4 -44.83 54.03 9.41
C PRO A 4 -45.58 52.72 9.15
N HIS A 5 -46.84 52.90 8.74
CA HIS A 5 -47.78 51.89 8.27
C HIS A 5 -47.30 51.30 6.92
N PHE A 6 -47.22 49.97 6.80
CA PHE A 6 -47.04 49.29 5.51
C PHE A 6 -48.32 48.54 5.17
N SER A 7 -49.06 49.06 4.19
CA SER A 7 -50.31 48.48 3.68
C SER A 7 -50.00 47.51 2.54
N GLY A 8 -50.63 46.34 2.55
CA GLY A 8 -50.28 45.20 1.72
C GLY A 8 -50.63 45.34 0.23
N SER A 9 -49.86 44.63 -0.59
CA SER A 9 -50.20 44.31 -1.98
C SER A 9 -49.87 42.83 -2.26
N LYS A 10 -50.90 41.99 -2.08
CA LYS A 10 -51.35 40.89 -2.94
C LYS A 10 -50.29 39.98 -3.60
N LEU A 11 -50.15 38.78 -3.06
CA LEU A 11 -49.53 37.61 -3.69
C LEU A 11 -50.31 37.19 -4.97
N PRO A 12 -49.64 36.67 -6.01
CA PRO A 12 -50.29 36.16 -7.22
C PRO A 12 -51.07 34.84 -6.96
N PRO A 13 -52.17 34.60 -7.69
CA PRO A 13 -53.09 33.49 -7.46
C PRO A 13 -52.57 32.12 -7.96
N ALA A 14 -53.08 31.07 -7.32
CA ALA A 14 -52.66 29.67 -7.40
C ALA A 14 -53.00 28.92 -8.72
N SER A 15 -52.65 29.47 -9.89
CA SER A 15 -52.93 28.83 -11.19
C SER A 15 -51.72 28.52 -12.07
N GLU A 16 -50.48 28.63 -11.57
CA GLU A 16 -49.26 28.28 -12.32
C GLU A 16 -48.50 27.08 -11.71
N TYR A 17 -49.18 25.94 -11.61
CA TYR A 17 -48.53 24.64 -11.46
C TYR A 17 -48.82 23.80 -12.70
N ALA A 18 -48.12 24.07 -13.81
CA ALA A 18 -48.20 23.29 -15.03
C ALA A 18 -47.04 22.28 -15.09
N LEU A 19 -47.34 21.12 -14.54
CA LEU A 19 -46.77 19.80 -14.74
C LEU A 19 -46.53 19.50 -16.24
N ILE A 20 -45.29 19.21 -16.66
CA ILE A 20 -44.98 18.62 -17.97
C ILE A 20 -44.50 17.18 -17.75
N ILE A 21 -45.36 16.21 -18.09
CA ILE A 21 -45.03 14.79 -18.20
C ILE A 21 -45.19 14.36 -19.66
N GLY A 22 -44.12 13.83 -20.24
CA GLY A 22 -44.15 12.67 -21.15
C GLY A 22 -44.14 12.93 -22.66
N ALA A 23 -43.08 12.44 -23.35
CA ALA A 23 -43.13 11.48 -24.47
C ALA A 23 -41.77 11.48 -25.22
N GLY A 24 -41.20 10.29 -25.42
CA GLY A 24 -39.85 10.10 -25.95
C GLY A 24 -39.72 10.17 -27.48
N ALA A 25 -38.49 10.41 -27.93
CA ALA A 25 -37.98 9.97 -29.23
C ALA A 25 -36.48 9.64 -29.09
N THR A 26 -36.14 8.36 -29.25
CA THR A 26 -34.80 7.78 -29.29
C THR A 26 -34.17 7.89 -30.68
N ALA A 27 -32.90 8.30 -30.75
CA ALA A 27 -31.90 7.90 -31.75
C ALA A 27 -30.53 8.45 -31.27
N ALA A 28 -29.66 7.67 -30.60
CA ALA A 28 -28.76 6.62 -31.11
C ALA A 28 -27.43 7.15 -31.70
N MET A 29 -26.33 6.61 -31.14
CA MET A 29 -24.92 6.61 -31.58
C MET A 29 -24.10 7.90 -31.35
N SER A 30 -22.82 7.88 -30.99
CA SER A 30 -21.82 6.92 -30.51
C SER A 30 -20.50 7.73 -30.48
N MET A 31 -19.65 7.57 -29.45
CA MET A 31 -18.17 7.51 -29.59
C MET A 31 -17.46 7.66 -28.21
N ALA A 32 -16.85 6.54 -27.81
CA ALA A 32 -15.59 6.44 -27.06
C ALA A 32 -15.51 6.98 -25.61
N ALA A 33 -16.20 6.31 -24.69
CA ALA A 33 -15.70 6.22 -23.31
C ALA A 33 -14.82 4.96 -23.19
N GLN A 34 -13.51 5.14 -23.31
CA GLN A 34 -12.53 4.13 -22.94
C GLN A 34 -12.61 3.94 -21.42
N GLN A 35 -13.41 2.97 -20.99
CA GLN A 35 -13.41 2.52 -19.61
C GLN A 35 -12.09 1.79 -19.35
N VAL A 36 -11.28 2.36 -18.45
CA VAL A 36 -10.16 1.65 -17.84
C VAL A 36 -10.75 0.50 -17.05
N ALA A 37 -10.60 -0.73 -17.54
CA ALA A 37 -10.96 -1.93 -16.81
C ALA A 37 -9.95 -2.12 -15.65
N VAL A 38 -10.16 -1.39 -14.54
CA VAL A 38 -9.50 -1.68 -13.28
C VAL A 38 -10.16 -2.94 -12.74
N ALA A 39 -9.48 -4.07 -12.86
CA ALA A 39 -9.93 -5.34 -12.31
C ALA A 39 -9.94 -5.27 -10.77
N THR A 40 -11.01 -4.73 -10.20
CA THR A 40 -11.26 -4.76 -8.75
C THR A 40 -11.76 -6.15 -8.39
N LEU A 41 -10.80 -7.07 -8.25
CA LEU A 41 -11.08 -8.38 -7.70
C LEU A 41 -11.44 -8.21 -6.22
N PRO A 42 -12.62 -8.66 -5.76
CA PRO A 42 -12.99 -8.53 -4.36
C PRO A 42 -11.97 -9.28 -3.49
N VAL A 43 -11.66 -8.77 -2.30
CA VAL A 43 -10.62 -9.32 -1.41
C VAL A 43 -10.79 -10.82 -1.17
N THR A 44 -12.02 -11.32 -1.18
CA THR A 44 -12.37 -12.75 -1.15
C THR A 44 -11.71 -13.58 -2.25
N THR A 45 -11.58 -13.05 -3.47
CA THR A 45 -10.88 -13.74 -4.58
C THR A 45 -9.36 -13.74 -4.41
N LEU A 46 -8.77 -12.67 -3.86
CA LEU A 46 -7.34 -12.62 -3.54
C LEU A 46 -6.99 -13.57 -2.39
N VAL A 47 -7.86 -13.66 -1.37
CA VAL A 47 -7.72 -14.61 -0.25
C VAL A 47 -7.87 -16.05 -0.74
N ALA A 48 -8.86 -16.34 -1.58
CA ALA A 48 -9.05 -17.67 -2.18
C ALA A 48 -7.85 -18.09 -3.04
N LEU A 49 -7.30 -17.17 -3.84
CA LEU A 49 -6.10 -17.43 -4.65
C LEU A 49 -4.85 -17.64 -3.78
N GLY A 50 -4.72 -16.87 -2.68
CA GLY A 50 -3.63 -17.04 -1.71
C GLY A 50 -3.69 -18.38 -0.97
N LEU A 51 -4.88 -18.82 -0.54
CA LEU A 51 -5.09 -20.12 0.08
C LEU A 51 -4.84 -21.28 -0.90
N LEU A 52 -5.20 -21.11 -2.18
CA LEU A 52 -4.93 -22.10 -3.22
C LEU A 52 -3.43 -22.27 -3.52
N ASN A 53 -2.67 -21.17 -3.49
CA ASN A 53 -1.22 -21.23 -3.69
C ASN A 53 -0.51 -21.95 -2.54
N ARG A 54 -1.05 -21.83 -1.32
CA ARG A 54 -0.55 -22.51 -0.11
C ARG A 54 -0.81 -24.02 -0.15
N TYR A 55 -2.01 -24.44 -0.56
CA TYR A 55 -2.38 -25.86 -0.65
C TYR A 55 -1.53 -26.66 -1.66
N ARG A 56 -1.19 -26.07 -2.82
CA ARG A 56 -0.27 -26.72 -3.78
C ARG A 56 1.15 -26.89 -3.24
N LEU A 57 1.58 -26.01 -2.33
CA LEU A 57 2.88 -26.12 -1.69
C LEU A 57 2.89 -27.29 -0.71
N ASP A 58 1.82 -27.45 0.07
CA ASP A 58 1.66 -28.54 1.03
C ASP A 58 1.65 -29.92 0.34
N GLN A 59 1.00 -30.04 -0.83
CA GLN A 59 1.06 -31.27 -1.63
C GLN A 59 2.47 -31.59 -2.12
N ARG A 60 3.23 -30.59 -2.58
CA ARG A 60 4.62 -30.78 -3.02
C ARG A 60 5.55 -31.14 -1.87
N LEU A 61 5.26 -30.66 -0.66
CA LEU A 61 6.00 -31.03 0.54
C LEU A 61 5.70 -32.49 0.93
N GLN A 62 4.44 -32.92 0.88
CA GLN A 62 4.04 -34.31 1.15
C GLN A 62 4.59 -35.31 0.11
N ASP A 63 4.62 -34.92 -1.16
CA ASP A 63 5.25 -35.72 -2.23
C ASP A 63 6.78 -35.78 -2.07
N SER A 64 7.39 -34.78 -1.43
CA SER A 64 8.83 -34.75 -1.13
C SER A 64 9.23 -35.48 0.15
N GLU A 65 8.30 -35.78 1.06
CA GLU A 65 8.55 -36.56 2.28
C GLU A 65 8.34 -38.08 2.11
N THR A 66 7.83 -38.54 0.96
CA THR A 66 7.52 -39.96 0.72
C THR A 66 8.53 -40.71 -0.16
N SER A 67 9.79 -40.25 -0.26
CA SER A 67 10.88 -41.00 -0.92
C SER A 67 12.22 -40.72 -0.24
N GLY A 68 12.92 -41.58 0.52
CA GLY A 68 12.87 -43.00 0.96
C GLY A 68 13.95 -43.16 2.06
N PRO A 69 14.65 -44.31 2.32
CA PRO A 69 14.54 -45.73 1.89
C PRO A 69 14.28 -46.69 3.12
N THR A 70 13.86 -47.98 3.06
CA THR A 70 14.55 -49.21 2.63
C THR A 70 13.65 -50.45 2.91
N GLN A 71 13.54 -51.34 1.92
CA GLN A 71 13.33 -52.83 1.85
C GLN A 71 12.58 -53.70 2.89
N GLU A 72 11.91 -54.73 2.32
CA GLU A 72 11.54 -56.12 2.77
C GLU A 72 10.01 -56.38 2.75
N GLU A 73 9.39 -57.48 2.29
CA GLU A 73 9.70 -58.67 1.47
C GLU A 73 8.36 -59.44 1.21
N ALA A 74 8.15 -59.95 -0.03
CA ALA A 74 7.31 -61.09 -0.52
C ALA A 74 5.79 -61.25 -0.09
N THR A 75 4.81 -61.78 -0.86
CA THR A 75 4.71 -62.66 -2.04
C THR A 75 3.26 -62.64 -2.65
N HIS A 76 3.15 -62.81 -3.98
CA HIS A 76 2.02 -63.40 -4.78
C HIS A 76 0.63 -62.70 -4.82
N LYS A 77 -0.10 -62.55 -5.94
CA LYS A 77 -0.16 -63.28 -7.22
C LYS A 77 -0.99 -62.48 -8.27
N GLN A 78 -0.77 -62.81 -9.54
CA GLN A 78 -1.69 -62.71 -10.70
C GLN A 78 -1.47 -61.58 -11.74
N ALA A 79 -0.92 -61.98 -12.90
CA ALA A 79 -0.98 -61.30 -14.21
C ALA A 79 -2.23 -61.80 -14.99
N PRO A 80 -2.78 -61.09 -16.01
CA PRO A 80 -2.13 -60.71 -17.29
C PRO A 80 -2.41 -59.22 -17.66
N ALA A 81 -1.91 -58.54 -18.68
CA ALA A 81 -1.45 -58.88 -20.03
C ALA A 81 -0.46 -57.80 -20.53
N ALA A 82 0.48 -58.19 -21.41
CA ALA A 82 1.48 -57.32 -22.04
C ALA A 82 0.90 -56.55 -23.26
N PRO A 83 1.55 -55.50 -23.80
CA PRO A 83 2.76 -55.73 -24.59
C PRO A 83 3.89 -54.65 -24.50
N GLN A 84 5.07 -55.12 -24.91
CA GLN A 84 6.22 -54.39 -25.49
C GLN A 84 7.17 -53.63 -24.55
N ARG A 85 8.16 -54.39 -24.06
CA ARG A 85 9.46 -53.87 -23.61
C ARG A 85 10.41 -53.81 -24.82
N VAL A 86 10.57 -52.64 -25.41
CA VAL A 86 11.67 -52.36 -26.34
C VAL A 86 12.95 -52.32 -25.50
N THR A 87 13.73 -53.40 -25.55
CA THR A 87 15.05 -53.47 -24.95
C THR A 87 16.02 -52.64 -25.79
N ALA A 88 16.30 -51.42 -25.34
CA ALA A 88 17.53 -50.73 -25.72
C ALA A 88 18.39 -50.60 -24.45
N GLN A 89 19.17 -51.63 -24.14
CA GLN A 89 20.35 -51.41 -23.31
C GLN A 89 21.32 -50.54 -24.13
N PRO A 90 21.81 -49.41 -23.60
CA PRO A 90 22.89 -48.69 -24.25
C PRO A 90 24.18 -49.50 -24.07
N ARG A 91 24.88 -49.78 -25.18
CA ARG A 91 26.23 -50.37 -25.16
C ARG A 91 27.20 -49.43 -24.44
N PRO A 92 28.18 -49.93 -23.66
CA PRO A 92 29.06 -49.10 -22.84
C PRO A 92 30.19 -48.36 -23.57
N ASP A 93 30.26 -48.35 -24.91
CA ASP A 93 31.44 -47.87 -25.63
C ASP A 93 31.33 -46.46 -26.24
N ALA A 94 30.36 -45.65 -25.81
CA ALA A 94 30.21 -44.27 -26.29
C ALA A 94 30.60 -43.22 -25.23
N ILE A 95 31.72 -43.42 -24.52
CA ILE A 95 32.38 -42.35 -23.76
C ILE A 95 33.53 -41.79 -24.61
N SER A 96 33.23 -41.15 -25.73
CA SER A 96 34.23 -40.28 -26.39
C SER A 96 33.58 -39.30 -27.36
N ALA A 97 32.72 -38.43 -26.84
CA ALA A 97 32.48 -37.09 -27.38
C ALA A 97 31.48 -36.40 -26.46
N ARG A 98 31.97 -35.89 -25.32
CA ARG A 98 31.25 -34.83 -24.62
C ARG A 98 31.19 -33.67 -25.63
N PRO A 99 30.02 -33.16 -26.04
CA PRO A 99 29.98 -31.91 -26.79
C PRO A 99 30.68 -30.89 -25.90
N GLN A 100 31.83 -30.39 -26.32
CA GLN A 100 32.41 -29.22 -25.69
C GLN A 100 31.43 -28.09 -25.98
N VAL A 101 30.53 -27.84 -25.03
CA VAL A 101 29.70 -26.64 -25.01
C VAL A 101 30.70 -25.50 -24.97
N ALA A 102 30.82 -24.79 -26.09
CA ALA A 102 31.63 -23.61 -26.21
C ALA A 102 31.36 -22.72 -24.99
N THR A 103 32.37 -22.54 -24.14
CA THR A 103 32.31 -21.60 -23.02
C THR A 103 32.34 -20.20 -23.62
N THR A 104 31.17 -19.71 -24.03
CA THR A 104 30.99 -18.28 -24.26
C THR A 104 31.11 -17.58 -22.90
N PRO A 105 31.99 -16.58 -22.75
CA PRO A 105 32.26 -15.95 -21.44
C PRO A 105 31.14 -15.02 -20.93
N THR A 106 29.95 -15.02 -21.54
CA THR A 106 29.02 -13.88 -21.44
C THR A 106 27.95 -14.01 -20.34
N THR A 107 27.75 -15.20 -19.76
CA THR A 107 26.67 -15.38 -18.76
C THR A 107 27.07 -14.86 -17.38
N SER A 108 28.29 -15.13 -16.90
CA SER A 108 28.75 -14.67 -15.58
C SER A 108 28.90 -13.15 -15.48
N ALA A 109 29.39 -12.51 -16.55
CA ALA A 109 29.59 -11.06 -16.60
C ALA A 109 28.24 -10.29 -16.61
N ARG A 110 27.24 -10.78 -17.34
CA ARG A 110 25.88 -10.19 -17.35
C ARG A 110 25.18 -10.29 -16.00
N PHE A 111 25.34 -11.39 -15.26
CA PHE A 111 24.79 -11.51 -13.91
C PHE A 111 25.51 -10.62 -12.89
N SER A 112 26.82 -10.37 -13.04
CA SER A 112 27.53 -9.40 -12.19
C SER A 112 27.12 -7.95 -12.49
N GLU A 113 26.94 -7.58 -13.75
CA GLU A 113 26.47 -6.25 -14.16
C GLU A 113 25.04 -5.98 -13.67
N GLN A 114 24.13 -6.95 -13.83
CA GLN A 114 22.76 -6.85 -13.34
C GLN A 114 22.69 -6.72 -11.81
N ARG A 115 23.57 -7.42 -11.08
CA ARG A 115 23.69 -7.28 -9.61
C ARG A 115 24.17 -5.89 -9.23
N ALA A 116 25.22 -5.37 -9.88
CA ALA A 116 25.74 -4.02 -9.62
C ALA A 116 24.66 -2.94 -9.85
N TYR A 117 23.90 -3.04 -10.94
CA TYR A 117 22.76 -2.15 -11.22
C TYR A 117 21.69 -2.18 -10.12
N ILE A 118 21.33 -3.38 -9.63
CA ILE A 118 20.36 -3.52 -8.53
C ILE A 118 20.91 -2.91 -7.22
N HIS A 119 22.19 -3.11 -6.92
CA HIS A 119 22.81 -2.54 -5.71
C HIS A 119 22.90 -1.00 -5.79
N GLU A 120 23.27 -0.43 -6.93
CA GLU A 120 23.33 1.02 -7.13
C GLU A 120 21.94 1.67 -7.03
N THR A 121 20.94 1.09 -7.69
CA THR A 121 19.56 1.59 -7.66
C THR A 121 18.94 1.50 -6.27
N LEU A 122 19.19 0.41 -5.54
CA LEU A 122 18.76 0.25 -4.15
C LEU A 122 19.44 1.28 -3.24
N ALA A 123 20.77 1.44 -3.35
CA ALA A 123 21.53 2.41 -2.56
C ALA A 123 21.01 3.84 -2.81
N LYS A 124 20.79 4.23 -4.07
CA LYS A 124 20.24 5.53 -4.43
C LYS A 124 18.83 5.76 -3.86
N LYS A 125 17.96 4.75 -3.91
CA LYS A 125 16.61 4.82 -3.31
C LYS A 125 16.65 4.92 -1.78
N MET A 126 17.56 4.17 -1.14
CA MET A 126 17.77 4.23 0.30
C MET A 126 18.32 5.59 0.74
N GLN A 127 19.28 6.14 0.00
CA GLN A 127 19.84 7.48 0.20
C GLN A 127 18.73 8.53 0.15
N ALA A 128 17.92 8.56 -0.91
CA ALA A 128 16.82 9.51 -1.05
C ALA A 128 15.80 9.41 0.11
N ARG A 129 15.52 8.20 0.60
CA ARG A 129 14.65 7.99 1.76
C ARG A 129 15.29 8.50 3.06
N ALA A 130 16.59 8.29 3.25
CA ALA A 130 17.33 8.78 4.41
C ALA A 130 17.40 10.31 4.42
N ASP A 131 17.69 10.92 3.26
CA ASP A 131 17.72 12.37 3.09
C ASP A 131 16.36 12.97 3.43
N PHE A 132 15.27 12.40 2.90
CA PHE A 132 13.92 12.84 3.20
C PHE A 132 13.55 12.69 4.69
N ALA A 133 13.88 11.56 5.32
CA ALA A 133 13.65 11.35 6.74
C ALA A 133 14.42 12.37 7.61
N SER A 134 15.63 12.74 7.21
CA SER A 134 16.41 13.78 7.91
C SER A 134 15.75 15.15 7.83
N VAL A 135 15.17 15.50 6.68
CA VAL A 135 14.43 16.75 6.48
C VAL A 135 13.15 16.75 7.33
N GLN A 136 12.38 15.65 7.34
CA GLN A 136 11.22 15.51 8.22
C GLN A 136 11.57 15.69 9.69
N GLN A 137 12.66 15.07 10.13
CA GLN A 137 13.14 15.13 11.50
C GLN A 137 13.53 16.56 11.90
N ALA A 138 14.21 17.30 11.01
CA ALA A 138 14.59 18.69 11.23
C ALA A 138 13.37 19.63 11.28
N SER A 139 12.45 19.49 10.32
CA SER A 139 11.21 20.27 10.28
C SER A 139 10.36 20.03 11.52
N LEU A 140 10.20 18.77 11.94
CA LEU A 140 9.44 18.44 13.15
C LEU A 140 10.06 19.05 14.39
N LYS A 141 11.39 18.97 14.56
CA LYS A 141 12.06 19.60 15.72
C LYS A 141 11.80 21.10 15.78
N LYS A 142 11.84 21.79 14.65
CA LYS A 142 11.57 23.23 14.56
C LYS A 142 10.12 23.55 14.96
N VAL A 143 9.15 22.85 14.38
CA VAL A 143 7.72 23.04 14.68
C VAL A 143 7.41 22.67 16.13
N GLY A 144 7.96 21.56 16.62
CA GLY A 144 7.82 21.06 17.98
C GLY A 144 8.31 22.06 19.03
N ALA A 145 9.49 22.63 18.83
CA ALA A 145 10.05 23.66 19.70
C ALA A 145 9.15 24.90 19.75
N TYR A 146 8.61 25.33 18.60
CA TYR A 146 7.70 26.47 18.53
C TYR A 146 6.37 26.22 19.25
N LEU A 147 5.78 25.04 19.10
CA LEU A 147 4.57 24.63 19.83
C LEU A 147 4.83 24.59 21.34
N GLN A 148 5.96 24.01 21.76
CA GLN A 148 6.35 23.95 23.16
C GLN A 148 6.49 25.34 23.76
N GLN A 149 7.23 26.22 23.09
CA GLN A 149 7.42 27.60 23.51
C GLN A 149 6.07 28.31 23.66
N THR A 150 5.22 28.26 22.64
CA THR A 150 3.89 28.91 22.65
C THR A 150 3.02 28.36 23.78
N ARG A 151 3.05 27.04 24.04
CA ARG A 151 2.31 26.42 25.14
C ARG A 151 2.79 26.97 26.50
N GLN A 152 4.10 27.05 26.69
CA GLN A 152 4.72 27.53 27.93
C GLN A 152 4.45 29.02 28.16
N GLU A 153 4.51 29.85 27.12
CA GLU A 153 4.16 31.28 27.18
C GLU A 153 2.70 31.50 27.61
N LYS A 154 1.82 30.56 27.27
CA LYS A 154 0.41 30.56 27.69
C LYS A 154 0.18 29.88 29.05
N SER A 155 1.24 29.45 29.74
CA SER A 155 1.19 28.74 31.01
C SER A 155 0.30 27.48 30.99
N LEU A 156 0.23 26.80 29.85
CA LEU A 156 -0.57 25.58 29.70
C LEU A 156 0.27 24.34 29.96
N SER A 157 -0.27 23.37 30.68
CA SER A 157 0.33 22.05 30.82
C SER A 157 0.05 21.18 29.58
N LEU A 158 0.77 20.07 29.44
CA LEU A 158 0.44 19.07 28.40
C LEU A 158 -0.96 18.46 28.62
N GLU A 159 -1.40 18.36 29.87
CA GLU A 159 -2.72 17.87 30.23
C GLU A 159 -3.81 18.82 29.73
N ASP A 160 -3.63 20.14 29.88
CA ASP A 160 -4.57 21.14 29.36
C ASP A 160 -4.75 21.04 27.85
N VAL A 161 -3.65 20.80 27.13
CA VAL A 161 -3.68 20.61 25.68
C VAL A 161 -4.37 19.29 25.32
N TYR A 162 -4.12 18.23 26.08
CA TYR A 162 -4.83 16.96 25.91
C TYR A 162 -6.33 17.14 26.10
N GLN A 163 -6.79 17.86 27.12
CA GLN A 163 -8.23 18.10 27.33
C GLN A 163 -8.88 18.89 26.18
N ARG A 164 -8.13 19.73 25.48
CA ARG A 164 -8.63 20.50 24.31
C ARG A 164 -8.60 19.70 23.01
N THR A 165 -7.60 18.83 22.85
CA THR A 165 -7.29 18.20 21.56
C THR A 165 -7.55 16.71 21.54
N PHE A 166 -7.70 16.05 22.68
CA PHE A 166 -7.71 14.60 22.83
C PHE A 166 -6.48 13.89 22.24
N ILE A 167 -5.39 14.62 21.99
CA ILE A 167 -4.11 14.04 21.58
C ILE A 167 -3.35 13.63 22.83
N GLN A 168 -3.07 12.34 22.97
CA GLN A 168 -2.42 11.78 24.15
C GLN A 168 -1.14 12.55 24.52
N THR A 169 -0.91 12.73 25.81
CA THR A 169 0.21 13.54 26.32
C THR A 169 1.58 13.02 25.89
N TYR A 170 1.72 11.70 25.69
CA TYR A 170 2.94 11.11 25.12
C TYR A 170 3.19 11.58 23.68
N THR A 171 2.13 11.66 22.86
CA THR A 171 2.21 12.14 21.46
C THR A 171 2.52 13.63 21.44
N LEU A 172 1.88 14.43 22.29
CA LEU A 172 2.18 15.85 22.42
C LEU A 172 3.65 16.08 22.80
N ARG A 173 4.17 15.30 23.75
CA ARG A 173 5.59 15.33 24.12
C ARG A 173 6.51 14.91 22.95
N ALA A 174 6.13 13.89 22.20
CA ALA A 174 6.88 13.46 21.01
C ALA A 174 6.91 14.56 19.93
N LEU A 175 5.81 15.30 19.74
CA LEU A 175 5.77 16.47 18.86
C LEU A 175 6.71 17.56 19.37
N GLU A 176 6.65 17.93 20.66
CA GLU A 176 7.50 18.98 21.24
C GLU A 176 9.00 18.64 21.17
N THR A 177 9.36 17.40 21.47
CA THR A 177 10.75 16.91 21.41
C THR A 177 11.23 16.60 19.99
N GLY A 178 10.30 16.62 19.03
CA GLY A 178 10.52 16.24 17.65
C GLY A 178 10.92 14.78 17.47
N ASN A 179 10.48 13.85 18.31
CA ASN A 179 10.85 12.45 18.22
C ASN A 179 9.96 11.70 17.20
N LEU A 180 10.40 11.60 15.94
CA LEU A 180 9.65 10.90 14.89
C LEU A 180 9.38 9.42 15.20
N ASN A 181 10.29 8.75 15.93
CA ASN A 181 10.15 7.32 16.23
C ASN A 181 8.98 7.01 17.18
N GLN A 182 8.49 8.01 17.91
CA GLN A 182 7.36 7.88 18.84
C GLN A 182 6.05 8.39 18.23
N LEU A 183 6.09 8.83 16.97
CA LEU A 183 4.94 9.35 16.26
C LEU A 183 4.42 8.34 15.23
N PRO A 184 3.12 8.38 14.90
CA PRO A 184 2.56 7.59 13.81
C PRO A 184 3.04 8.06 12.44
N GLU A 185 2.43 7.53 11.38
CA GLU A 185 2.73 7.91 9.99
C GLU A 185 2.64 9.44 9.75
N PRO A 186 3.47 10.01 8.85
CA PRO A 186 3.58 11.45 8.61
C PRO A 186 2.26 12.20 8.39
N PHE A 187 1.28 11.54 7.76
CA PHE A 187 -0.06 12.10 7.56
C PHE A 187 -0.74 12.48 8.89
N TYR A 188 -0.64 11.63 9.91
CA TYR A 188 -1.21 11.89 11.22
C TYR A 188 -0.40 12.95 11.98
N ILE A 189 0.93 12.96 11.83
CA ILE A 189 1.79 13.98 12.42
C ILE A 189 1.33 15.37 12.00
N ARG A 190 1.07 15.56 10.70
CA ARG A 190 0.58 16.84 10.16
C ARG A 190 -0.77 17.24 10.77
N ALA A 191 -1.71 16.30 10.88
CA ALA A 191 -3.00 16.54 11.51
C ALA A 191 -2.86 16.89 13.01
N PHE A 192 -1.93 16.26 13.72
CA PHE A 192 -1.66 16.57 15.12
C PHE A 192 -1.03 17.95 15.30
N ILE A 193 -0.07 18.32 14.44
CA ILE A 193 0.52 19.67 14.43
C ILE A 193 -0.60 20.71 14.24
N GLN A 194 -1.46 20.53 13.25
CA GLN A 194 -2.57 21.44 13.00
C GLN A 194 -3.49 21.56 14.23
N LYS A 195 -3.93 20.42 14.79
CA LYS A 195 -4.86 20.41 15.93
C LYS A 195 -4.24 21.02 17.19
N TYR A 196 -2.97 20.74 17.45
CA TYR A 196 -2.25 21.31 18.59
C TYR A 196 -2.09 22.83 18.40
N ALA A 197 -1.60 23.29 17.25
CA ALA A 197 -1.47 24.71 16.93
C ALA A 197 -2.81 25.46 17.07
N SER A 198 -3.90 24.91 16.54
CA SER A 198 -5.23 25.49 16.67
C SER A 198 -5.70 25.58 18.13
N ALA A 199 -5.38 24.58 18.97
CA ALA A 199 -5.72 24.62 20.40
C ALA A 199 -4.89 25.66 21.20
N LEU A 200 -3.74 26.07 20.66
CA LEU A 200 -2.96 27.21 21.15
C LEU A 200 -3.42 28.55 20.56
N GLY A 201 -4.38 28.57 19.63
CA GLY A 201 -4.84 29.78 18.96
C GLY A 201 -3.89 30.29 17.87
N LEU A 202 -3.07 29.41 17.31
CA LEU A 202 -2.21 29.69 16.15
C LEU A 202 -2.92 29.35 14.84
N GLU A 203 -2.38 29.83 13.72
CA GLU A 203 -2.77 29.34 12.39
C GLU A 203 -2.18 27.92 12.21
N GLY A 204 -3.01 26.90 12.50
CA GLY A 204 -2.57 25.52 12.49
C GLY A 204 -2.36 24.91 11.10
N ALA A 205 -3.06 25.40 10.07
CA ALA A 205 -2.95 24.85 8.72
C ALA A 205 -1.63 25.24 8.05
N ALA A 206 -1.21 26.49 8.23
CA ALA A 206 0.07 27.06 7.83
C ALA A 206 1.22 26.38 8.57
N LEU A 207 1.13 26.24 9.89
CA LEU A 207 2.20 25.56 10.65
C LEU A 207 2.33 24.08 10.26
N ALA A 208 1.21 23.41 9.97
CA ALA A 208 1.23 22.04 9.49
C ALA A 208 1.74 21.92 8.04
N ALA A 209 1.69 22.98 7.23
CA ALA A 209 2.26 22.99 5.88
C ALA A 209 3.80 22.97 5.89
N ASP A 210 4.44 23.45 6.96
CA ASP A 210 5.89 23.39 7.13
C ASP A 210 6.44 21.98 7.35
N PHE A 211 5.57 21.02 7.66
CA PHE A 211 5.97 19.62 7.85
C PHE A 211 5.92 18.85 6.50
N PRO A 212 7.07 18.33 6.01
CA PRO A 212 7.15 17.72 4.70
C PRO A 212 6.50 16.33 4.68
N MET A 213 5.74 16.09 3.60
CA MET A 213 5.02 14.85 3.33
C MET A 213 5.75 14.03 2.25
N PRO A 214 5.86 12.69 2.41
CA PRO A 214 6.52 11.81 1.45
C PRO A 214 5.78 11.68 0.12
#